data_AF-A0A4Q5QRV9-F1
#
_entry.id   AF-A0A4Q5QRV9-F1
#
_cell.length_a   1.000
_cell.length_b   1.000
_cell.length_c   1.000
_cell.angle_alpha   90.00
_cell.angle_beta   90.00
_cell.angle_gamma   90.00
#
_symmetry.space_group_name_H-M   'P 1'
#
loop_
_entity.id
_entity.type
_entity.pdbx_description
1 polymer ?
#
loop_
_entity_poly.entity_id
_entity_poly.type
_entity_poly.pdbx_seq_one_letter_code
_entity_poly.pdbx_strand_id
1 'polypeptide(L)'
;WLATGHDPVPLGSGHPGIVPYGTVYRTADGQRLVLAVGTDAQFRTLCGVLQRPRWADEPRFGTNPARVRHRAALEELLLVRIAELNGWALLHELARLGVPAGAVRSVGEALETDLAQAMLLPPLGPQFPHAGLRTVAFRSSAWPVVAGLSAPPEQQ
;
A
#
# COMPACT_ATOMS: atom_id res chain seq x y z
N TRP A 1 -18.39 13.02 14.29
CA TRP A 1 -19.57 13.57 14.96
C TRP A 1 -20.15 12.66 16.04
N LEU A 2 -20.85 11.55 15.74
CA LEU A 2 -21.63 10.79 16.74
C LEU A 2 -20.87 10.35 18.00
N ALA A 3 -19.60 9.95 17.87
CA ALA A 3 -18.79 9.52 19.03
C ALA A 3 -18.02 10.65 19.72
N THR A 4 -17.77 11.78 19.05
CA THR A 4 -16.80 12.80 19.51
C THR A 4 -17.34 14.22 19.52
N GLY A 5 -18.47 14.52 18.88
CA GLY A 5 -18.99 15.88 18.69
C GLY A 5 -18.16 16.77 17.75
N HIS A 6 -17.20 16.20 17.02
CA HIS A 6 -16.32 16.95 16.12
C HIS A 6 -16.44 16.47 14.67
N ASP A 7 -16.24 17.39 13.72
CA ASP A 7 -16.10 17.08 12.31
C ASP A 7 -14.73 16.48 11.99
N PRO A 8 -14.66 15.45 11.13
CA PRO A 8 -13.38 14.90 10.70
C PRO A 8 -12.63 15.91 9.83
N VAL A 9 -11.32 16.01 10.05
CA VAL A 9 -10.42 16.81 9.22
C VAL A 9 -9.82 15.92 8.13
N PRO A 10 -9.64 16.40 6.89
CA PRO A 10 -8.95 15.64 5.85
C PRO A 10 -7.53 15.23 6.28
N LEU A 11 -7.21 13.93 6.16
CA LEU A 11 -5.89 13.36 6.47
C LEU A 11 -5.18 12.77 5.24
N GLY A 12 -5.70 13.03 4.04
CA GLY A 12 -5.26 12.35 2.83
C GLY A 12 -5.49 10.83 2.94
N SER A 13 -4.47 10.03 2.63
CA SER A 13 -4.53 8.56 2.74
C SER A 13 -4.23 8.02 4.14
N GLY A 14 -3.97 8.90 5.13
CA GLY A 14 -3.54 8.50 6.46
C GLY A 14 -4.66 7.88 7.32
N HIS A 15 -4.34 6.85 8.11
CA HIS A 15 -5.30 6.30 9.07
C HIS A 15 -5.46 7.24 10.28
N PRO A 16 -6.68 7.53 10.77
CA PRO A 16 -6.91 8.52 11.83
C PRO A 16 -6.27 8.13 13.17
N GLY A 17 -6.28 6.84 13.51
CA GLY A 17 -5.81 6.32 14.81
C GLY A 17 -4.54 5.48 14.78
N ILE A 18 -3.85 5.35 13.63
CA ILE A 18 -2.66 4.50 13.48
C ILE A 18 -1.61 5.25 12.69
N VAL A 19 -0.36 5.21 13.14
CA VAL A 19 0.77 5.84 12.45
C VAL A 19 2.06 5.05 12.74
N PRO A 20 2.94 4.81 11.74
CA PRO A 20 2.82 5.22 10.34
C PRO A 20 1.86 4.33 9.52
N TYR A 21 0.86 4.95 8.89
CA TYR A 21 -0.13 4.25 8.07
C TYR A 21 -0.69 5.16 6.97
N GLY A 22 -0.45 4.81 5.70
CA GLY A 22 -1.04 5.46 4.53
C GLY A 22 -0.28 6.68 3.98
N THR A 23 0.62 7.27 4.75
CA THR A 23 1.51 8.35 4.29
C THR A 23 2.43 7.84 3.18
N VAL A 24 2.53 8.61 2.08
CA VAL A 24 3.39 8.28 0.94
C VAL A 24 4.80 8.82 1.20
N TYR A 25 5.78 7.94 1.16
CA TYR A 25 7.20 8.26 1.27
C TYR A 25 7.88 8.10 -0.09
N ARG A 26 8.89 8.92 -0.35
CA ARG A 26 9.76 8.80 -1.53
C ARG A 26 11.15 8.39 -1.11
N THR A 27 11.76 7.46 -1.83
CA THR A 27 13.08 6.89 -1.55
C THR A 27 14.15 7.51 -2.46
N ALA A 28 15.42 7.21 -2.21
CA ALA A 28 16.56 7.78 -2.94
C ALA A 28 16.55 7.41 -4.43
N ASP A 29 16.11 6.19 -4.76
CA ASP A 29 15.93 5.68 -6.12
C ASP A 29 14.61 6.12 -6.77
N GLY A 30 13.91 7.10 -6.17
CA GLY A 30 12.71 7.71 -6.72
C GLY A 30 11.44 6.88 -6.56
N GLN A 31 11.51 5.69 -5.96
CA GLN A 31 10.33 4.88 -5.66
C GLN A 31 9.43 5.60 -4.66
N ARG A 32 8.13 5.34 -4.76
CA ARG A 32 7.14 5.80 -3.80
C ARG A 32 6.55 4.59 -3.09
N LEU A 33 6.38 4.68 -1.78
CA LEU A 33 5.81 3.60 -0.98
C LEU A 33 4.92 4.14 0.13
N VAL A 34 4.03 3.28 0.61
CA VAL A 34 3.24 3.51 1.82
C VAL A 34 3.59 2.45 2.85
N LEU A 35 3.55 2.87 4.12
CA LEU A 35 3.63 1.97 5.27
C LEU A 35 2.22 1.68 5.79
N ALA A 36 2.02 0.50 6.35
CA ALA A 36 0.79 0.11 7.05
C ALA A 36 1.16 -0.59 8.37
N VAL A 37 1.84 0.15 9.26
CA VAL A 37 2.35 -0.35 10.54
C VAL A 37 1.27 -0.25 11.61
N GLY A 38 0.61 -1.36 11.89
CA GLY A 38 -0.55 -1.43 12.79
C GLY A 38 -0.22 -1.67 14.26
N THR A 39 0.98 -2.15 14.58
CA THR A 39 1.35 -2.59 15.94
C THR A 39 2.70 -2.04 16.39
N ASP A 40 2.92 -2.00 17.71
CA ASP A 40 4.19 -1.56 18.29
C ASP A 40 5.35 -2.52 17.98
N ALA A 41 5.06 -3.82 17.84
CA ALA A 41 6.03 -4.81 17.40
C ALA A 41 6.49 -4.53 15.96
N GLN A 42 5.56 -4.28 15.03
CA GLN A 42 5.90 -3.90 13.66
C GLN A 42 6.66 -2.57 13.62
N PHE A 43 6.31 -1.60 14.46
CA PHE A 43 7.03 -0.33 14.55
C PHE A 43 8.47 -0.53 15.02
N ARG A 44 8.70 -1.35 16.05
CA ARG A 44 10.05 -1.71 16.51
C ARG A 44 10.87 -2.36 15.41
N THR A 45 10.27 -3.28 14.64
CA THR A 45 10.93 -3.91 13.49
C THR A 45 11.26 -2.90 12.39
N LEU A 46 10.32 -2.01 12.05
CA LEU A 46 10.57 -0.91 11.12
C LEU A 46 11.76 -0.05 11.56
N CYS A 47 11.80 0.37 12.83
CA CYS A 47 12.92 1.14 13.39
C CYS A 47 14.26 0.40 13.25
N GLY A 48 14.26 -0.92 13.40
CA GLY A 48 15.42 -1.77 13.14
C GLY A 48 15.88 -1.70 11.68
N VAL A 49 14.97 -1.91 10.73
CA VAL A 49 15.26 -1.84 9.27
C VAL A 49 15.76 -0.46 8.87
N LEU A 50 15.19 0.60 9.44
CA LEU A 50 15.62 1.98 9.20
C LEU A 50 16.96 2.33 9.88
N GLN A 51 17.58 1.40 10.61
CA GLN A 51 18.80 1.61 11.40
C GLN A 51 18.65 2.71 12.46
N ARG A 52 17.44 2.85 13.00
CA ARG A 52 17.08 3.80 14.07
C ARG A 52 16.35 3.07 15.22
N PRO A 53 16.90 1.99 15.79
CA PRO A 53 16.20 1.17 16.78
C PRO A 53 15.72 1.97 17.99
N ARG A 54 16.48 2.99 18.40
CA ARG A 54 16.15 3.85 19.55
C ARG A 54 14.82 4.60 19.40
N TRP A 55 14.33 4.85 18.17
CA TRP A 55 13.04 5.49 17.96
C TRP A 55 11.89 4.69 18.59
N ALA A 56 11.98 3.36 18.61
CA ALA A 56 10.96 2.49 19.21
C ALA A 56 10.92 2.56 20.74
N ASP A 57 11.97 3.10 21.37
CA ASP A 57 12.05 3.26 22.82
C ASP A 57 11.85 4.72 23.25
N GLU A 58 11.71 5.65 22.30
CA GLU A 58 11.42 7.04 22.61
C GLU A 58 10.01 7.18 23.21
N PRO A 59 9.82 7.95 24.30
CA PRO A 59 8.51 8.18 24.90
C PRO A 59 7.45 8.69 23.93
N ARG A 60 7.88 9.41 22.88
CA ARG A 60 7.01 9.96 21.84
C ARG A 60 6.49 8.91 20.85
N PHE A 61 7.22 7.80 20.66
CA PHE A 61 6.96 6.87 19.54
C PHE A 61 6.81 5.40 19.95
N GLY A 62 7.15 5.03 21.18
CA GLY A 62 7.17 3.62 21.60
C GLY A 62 5.81 2.93 21.61
N THR A 63 4.71 3.67 21.64
CA THR A 63 3.33 3.13 21.56
C THR A 63 2.51 3.81 20.49
N ASN A 64 1.53 3.11 19.90
CA ASN A 64 0.66 3.71 18.88
C ASN A 64 -0.04 5.00 19.34
N PRO A 65 -0.66 5.08 20.54
CA PRO A 65 -1.26 6.33 21.01
C PRO A 65 -0.26 7.48 21.12
N ALA A 66 0.98 7.20 21.55
CA ALA A 66 2.05 8.19 21.58
C ALA A 66 2.41 8.65 20.16
N ARG A 67 2.61 7.70 19.22
CA ARG A 67 2.86 8.04 17.80
C ARG A 67 1.75 8.88 17.20
N VAL A 68 0.48 8.59 17.48
CA VAL A 68 -0.67 9.37 16.99
C VAL A 68 -0.61 10.80 17.53
N ARG A 69 -0.32 10.99 18.82
CA ARG A 69 -0.17 12.31 19.44
C ARG A 69 1.01 13.10 18.85
N HIS A 70 2.07 12.40 18.47
CA HIS A 70 3.30 12.96 17.91
C HIS A 70 3.44 12.70 16.40
N ARG A 71 2.32 12.56 15.68
CA ARG A 71 2.28 12.12 14.27
C ARG A 71 3.23 12.92 13.38
N ALA A 72 3.09 14.26 13.40
CA ALA A 72 3.87 15.14 12.54
C ALA A 72 5.39 14.95 12.76
N ALA A 73 5.82 14.85 14.03
CA ALA A 73 7.23 14.66 14.37
C ALA A 73 7.75 13.29 13.89
N LEU A 74 6.96 12.23 14.02
CA LEU A 74 7.36 10.91 13.52
C LEU A 74 7.40 10.89 11.98
N GLU A 75 6.40 11.47 11.33
CA GLU A 75 6.32 11.50 9.87
C GLU A 75 7.48 12.28 9.24
N GLU A 76 7.90 13.39 9.85
CA GLU A 76 9.08 14.14 9.42
C GLU A 76 10.35 13.29 9.49
N LEU A 77 10.57 12.58 10.61
CA LEU A 77 11.71 11.67 10.77
C LEU A 77 11.69 10.54 9.74
N LEU A 78 10.53 9.96 9.49
CA LEU A 78 10.36 8.89 8.48
C LEU A 78 10.58 9.42 7.06
N LEU A 79 10.07 10.61 6.73
CA LEU A 79 10.28 11.25 5.42
C LEU A 79 11.76 11.44 5.14
N VAL A 80 12.50 12.03 6.08
CA VAL A 80 13.94 12.25 5.93
C VAL A 80 14.67 10.92 5.79
N ARG A 81 14.40 9.95 6.67
CA ARG A 81 15.15 8.69 6.67
C ARG A 81 14.87 7.83 5.44
N ILE A 82 13.61 7.71 5.03
CA ILE A 82 13.23 6.86 3.88
C ILE A 82 13.77 7.45 2.57
N ALA A 83 13.91 8.78 2.46
CA ALA A 83 14.49 9.45 1.30
C ALA A 83 15.96 9.10 1.03
N GLU A 84 16.66 8.50 1.99
CA GLU A 84 18.06 8.08 1.87
C GLU A 84 18.21 6.60 1.46
N LEU A 85 17.11 5.85 1.39
CA LEU A 85 17.12 4.40 1.20
C LEU A 85 16.82 4.01 -0.25
N ASN A 86 17.24 2.81 -0.66
CA ASN A 86 16.73 2.18 -1.87
C ASN A 86 15.35 1.58 -1.59
N GLY A 87 14.34 1.96 -2.37
CA GLY A 87 12.95 1.62 -2.10
C GLY A 87 12.61 0.15 -2.30
N TRP A 88 13.15 -0.50 -3.33
CA TRP A 88 12.93 -1.92 -3.55
C TRP A 88 13.59 -2.79 -2.48
N ALA A 89 14.83 -2.47 -2.10
CA ALA A 89 15.52 -3.15 -1.01
C ALA A 89 14.76 -2.99 0.32
N LEU A 90 14.26 -1.78 0.60
CA LEU A 90 13.44 -1.52 1.79
C LEU A 90 12.14 -2.34 1.77
N LEU A 91 11.38 -2.31 0.67
CA LEU A 91 10.13 -3.07 0.54
C LEU A 91 10.35 -4.58 0.71
N HIS A 92 11.42 -5.12 0.10
CA HIS A 92 11.78 -6.53 0.24
C HIS A 92 12.09 -6.90 1.69
N GLU A 93 12.90 -6.08 2.38
CA GLU A 93 13.28 -6.35 3.76
C GLU A 93 12.09 -6.23 4.73
N LEU A 94 11.22 -5.24 4.53
CA LEU A 94 9.99 -5.10 5.31
C LEU A 94 9.05 -6.29 5.11
N ALA A 95 8.86 -6.74 3.86
CA ALA A 95 8.05 -7.93 3.56
C ALA A 95 8.61 -9.19 4.23
N ARG A 96 9.94 -9.39 4.15
CA ARG A 96 10.65 -10.51 4.78
C ARG A 96 10.43 -10.55 6.30
N LEU A 97 10.34 -9.38 6.93
CA LEU A 97 10.16 -9.22 8.38
C LEU A 97 8.69 -9.06 8.81
N GLY A 98 7.73 -9.21 7.90
CA GLY A 98 6.30 -9.11 8.20
C GLY A 98 5.83 -7.70 8.59
N VAL A 99 6.52 -6.66 8.12
CA VAL A 99 6.10 -5.26 8.26
C VAL A 99 5.36 -4.84 6.99
N PRO A 100 4.04 -4.58 7.04
CA PRO A 100 3.26 -4.25 5.85
C PRO A 100 3.68 -2.92 5.23
N ALA A 101 4.07 -2.97 3.96
CA ALA A 101 4.38 -1.82 3.13
C ALA A 101 4.09 -2.16 1.66
N GLY A 102 3.85 -1.15 0.83
CA GLY A 102 3.55 -1.35 -0.59
C GLY A 102 4.06 -0.22 -1.47
N ALA A 103 4.53 -0.56 -2.66
CA ALA A 103 4.90 0.42 -3.68
C ALA A 103 3.66 1.16 -4.20
N VAL A 104 3.78 2.47 -4.38
CA VAL A 104 2.79 3.32 -5.06
C VAL A 104 3.13 3.35 -6.54
N ARG A 105 2.47 2.47 -7.29
CA ARG A 105 2.65 2.30 -8.73
C ARG A 105 1.73 3.23 -9.53
N SER A 106 2.20 3.67 -10.69
CA SER A 106 1.34 4.15 -11.76
C SER A 106 0.47 3.00 -12.31
N VAL A 107 -0.52 3.33 -13.14
CA VAL A 107 -1.36 2.32 -13.78
C VAL A 107 -0.53 1.38 -14.66
N GLY A 108 0.42 1.91 -15.44
CA GLY A 108 1.30 1.11 -16.29
C GLY A 108 2.14 0.12 -15.49
N GLU A 109 2.86 0.62 -14.47
CA GLU A 109 3.67 -0.21 -13.56
C GLU A 109 2.83 -1.28 -12.84
N ALA A 110 1.58 -0.98 -12.50
CA ALA A 110 0.68 -1.95 -11.90
C ALA A 110 0.27 -3.05 -12.90
N LEU A 111 -0.01 -2.67 -14.15
CA LEU A 111 -0.38 -3.60 -15.22
C LEU A 111 0.79 -4.51 -15.65
N GLU A 112 2.03 -4.08 -15.46
CA GLU A 112 3.23 -4.87 -15.74
C GLU A 112 3.52 -5.95 -14.68
N THR A 113 2.84 -5.94 -13.53
CA THR A 113 3.02 -6.97 -12.51
C THR A 113 2.51 -8.34 -12.96
N ASP A 114 3.16 -9.42 -12.52
CA ASP A 114 2.73 -10.81 -12.81
C ASP A 114 1.25 -11.05 -12.49
N LEU A 115 0.77 -10.46 -11.38
CA LEU A 115 -0.63 -10.54 -10.98
C LEU A 115 -1.56 -9.91 -12.03
N ALA A 116 -1.24 -8.71 -12.51
CA ALA A 116 -2.04 -8.02 -13.51
C ALA A 116 -1.93 -8.68 -14.89
N GLN A 117 -0.75 -9.17 -15.28
CA GLN A 117 -0.54 -9.92 -16.51
C GLN A 117 -1.43 -11.18 -16.57
N ALA A 118 -1.59 -11.88 -15.43
CA ALA A 118 -2.51 -13.02 -15.32
C ALA A 118 -4.02 -12.64 -15.33
N MET A 119 -4.33 -11.35 -15.38
CA MET A 119 -5.68 -10.80 -15.49
C MET A 119 -5.97 -10.16 -16.85
N LEU A 120 -4.98 -10.06 -17.74
CA LEU A 120 -5.17 -9.49 -19.07
C LEU A 120 -6.02 -10.41 -19.95
N LEU A 121 -6.89 -9.79 -20.74
CA LEU A 121 -7.70 -10.44 -21.76
C LEU A 121 -7.16 -9.99 -23.14
N PRO A 122 -7.00 -10.91 -24.11
CA PRO A 122 -6.59 -10.53 -25.45
C PRO A 122 -7.69 -9.70 -26.14
N PRO A 123 -7.35 -8.95 -27.20
CA PRO A 123 -8.35 -8.34 -28.09
C PRO A 123 -9.38 -9.38 -28.59
N LEU A 124 -10.65 -8.97 -28.67
CA LEU A 124 -11.77 -9.83 -29.10
C LEU A 124 -12.29 -9.39 -30.48
N GLY A 125 -11.40 -9.34 -31.47
CA GLY A 125 -11.73 -9.01 -32.85
C GLY A 125 -11.90 -7.51 -33.13
N PRO A 126 -12.42 -7.12 -34.33
CA PRO A 126 -12.44 -5.72 -34.76
C PRO A 126 -13.27 -4.77 -33.89
N GLN A 127 -14.30 -5.28 -33.22
CA GLN A 127 -15.13 -4.49 -32.30
C GLN A 127 -14.45 -4.22 -30.96
N PHE A 128 -13.49 -5.06 -30.57
CA PHE A 128 -12.72 -4.95 -29.32
C PHE A 128 -11.22 -5.11 -29.62
N PRO A 129 -10.60 -4.13 -30.29
CA PRO A 129 -9.25 -4.26 -30.84
C PRO A 129 -8.14 -4.13 -29.79
N HIS A 130 -8.48 -3.78 -28.54
CA HIS A 130 -7.52 -3.58 -27.45
C HIS A 130 -7.60 -4.70 -26.42
N ALA A 131 -6.48 -4.96 -25.75
CA ALA A 131 -6.45 -5.86 -24.60
C ALA A 131 -7.35 -5.30 -23.48
N GLY A 132 -8.08 -6.21 -22.82
CA GLY A 132 -8.93 -5.89 -21.68
C GLY A 132 -8.29 -6.30 -20.36
N LEU A 133 -8.93 -5.93 -19.25
CA LEU A 133 -8.60 -6.40 -17.91
C LEU A 133 -9.81 -7.13 -17.32
N ARG A 134 -9.60 -8.30 -16.73
CA ARG A 134 -10.65 -9.05 -16.03
C ARG A 134 -11.17 -8.23 -14.84
N THR A 135 -12.47 -7.91 -14.83
CA THR A 135 -13.11 -7.10 -13.77
C THR A 135 -13.55 -7.92 -12.55
N VAL A 136 -13.65 -9.25 -12.68
CA VAL A 136 -13.94 -10.17 -11.56
C VAL A 136 -12.65 -10.92 -11.16
N ALA A 137 -12.13 -10.60 -9.97
CA ALA A 137 -10.83 -11.10 -9.52
C ALA A 137 -10.92 -12.21 -8.45
N PHE A 138 -12.10 -12.49 -7.88
CA PHE A 138 -12.24 -13.55 -6.90
C PHE A 138 -12.47 -14.92 -7.57
N ARG A 139 -11.92 -15.96 -6.95
CA ARG A 139 -12.17 -17.35 -7.35
C ARG A 139 -13.20 -17.94 -6.40
N SER A 140 -14.17 -18.65 -6.95
CA SER A 140 -15.13 -19.44 -6.17
C SER A 140 -14.87 -20.90 -6.46
N SER A 141 -14.84 -21.74 -5.41
CA SER A 141 -14.85 -23.20 -5.59
C SER A 141 -16.21 -23.70 -6.08
N ALA A 142 -17.25 -22.88 -5.96
CA ALA A 142 -18.61 -23.21 -6.39
C ALA A 142 -18.90 -22.86 -7.86
N TRP A 143 -18.05 -22.06 -8.51
CA TRP A 143 -18.29 -21.63 -9.90
C TRP A 143 -17.18 -22.13 -10.82
N PRO A 144 -17.53 -22.72 -11.97
CA PRO A 144 -16.52 -23.15 -12.93
C PRO A 144 -15.75 -21.95 -13.45
N VAL A 145 -14.42 -22.10 -13.57
CA VAL A 145 -13.57 -21.10 -14.23
C VAL A 145 -13.88 -21.16 -15.73
N VAL A 146 -14.46 -20.10 -16.26
CA VAL A 146 -14.74 -20.00 -17.70
C VAL A 146 -13.45 -19.64 -18.43
N ALA A 147 -13.01 -20.48 -19.36
CA ALA A 147 -11.76 -20.31 -20.10
C ALA A 147 -11.79 -19.16 -21.13
N GLY A 148 -12.98 -18.63 -21.42
CA GLY A 148 -13.18 -17.51 -22.34
C GLY A 148 -14.48 -16.77 -22.02
N LEU A 149 -14.50 -15.48 -22.31
CA LEU A 149 -15.71 -14.67 -22.25
C LEU A 149 -16.31 -14.64 -23.65
N SER A 150 -17.58 -15.01 -23.79
CA SER A 150 -18.35 -14.72 -24.99
C SER A 150 -18.57 -13.21 -25.10
N ALA A 151 -18.66 -12.68 -26.32
CA ALA A 151 -19.00 -11.27 -26.54
C ALA A 151 -20.31 -10.92 -25.80
N PRO A 152 -20.47 -9.68 -25.31
CA PRO A 152 -21.74 -9.24 -24.74
C PRO A 152 -22.85 -9.48 -25.77
N PRO A 153 -24.03 -9.99 -25.36
CA PRO A 153 -25.16 -10.08 -26.28
C PRO A 153 -25.47 -8.67 -26.82
N GLU A 154 -25.67 -8.56 -28.13
CA GLU A 154 -26.09 -7.31 -28.76
C GLU A 154 -27.37 -6.83 -28.07
N GLN A 155 -27.33 -5.64 -27.48
CA GLN A 155 -28.54 -5.00 -26.99
C GLN A 155 -29.34 -4.54 -28.21
N GLN A 156 -30.46 -5.23 -28.48
CA GLN A 156 -31.48 -4.78 -29.43
C GLN A 156 -32.19 -3.52 -28.90
#